data_AF-A0A7S1Z8T4-F1
#
_entry.id   AF-A0A7S1Z8T4-F1
#
_cell.length_a   1.000
_cell.length_b   1.000
_cell.length_c   1.000
_cell.angle_alpha   90.00
_cell.angle_beta   90.00
_cell.angle_gamma   90.00
#
_symmetry.space_group_name_H-M   'P 1'
#
loop_
_entity.id
_entity.type
_entity.pdbx_description
1 polymer ?
#
loop_
_entity_poly.entity_id
_entity_poly.type
_entity_poly.pdbx_seq_one_letter_code
_entity_poly.pdbx_strand_id
1 'polypeptide(L)'
;TPNPSLPPPSIQVAQSEIFDIIQSKRYHLLKYMKANPSEADSAMEAVVRIATGTGTRTAFLDGSALKIRHWSSIQHPTCYGRFVPDTEDENLRDGTYRIPKKGQTYEQWMLYVTTKAVGIEVNVQLSEFTLQNHKMMLLDPSILKNTDFAHIKRTELKDVTDVACAEVMH
;
A
#
# COMPACT_ATOMS: atom_id res chain seq x y z
N THR A 1 -7.77 -13.44 28.91
CA THR A 1 -7.61 -13.50 27.44
C THR A 1 -8.54 -12.48 26.80
N PRO A 2 -8.10 -11.67 25.81
CA PRO A 2 -8.94 -10.61 25.24
C PRO A 2 -10.08 -11.22 24.43
N ASN A 3 -11.31 -10.78 24.72
CA ASN A 3 -12.53 -11.29 24.11
C ASN A 3 -12.55 -11.00 22.58
N PRO A 4 -12.66 -12.03 21.71
CA PRO A 4 -12.68 -11.89 20.24
C PRO A 4 -13.87 -11.13 19.67
N SER A 5 -14.96 -10.94 20.43
CA SER A 5 -16.09 -10.11 19.99
C SER A 5 -15.90 -8.62 20.28
N LEU A 6 -14.81 -8.25 20.96
CA LEU A 6 -14.45 -6.86 21.13
C LEU A 6 -13.60 -6.43 19.94
N PRO A 7 -13.94 -5.31 19.27
CA PRO A 7 -13.12 -4.76 18.22
C PRO A 7 -11.68 -4.55 18.74
N PRO A 8 -10.65 -4.61 17.88
CA PRO A 8 -9.29 -4.21 18.26
C PRO A 8 -9.33 -2.85 18.95
N PRO A 9 -8.40 -2.52 19.87
CA PRO A 9 -8.41 -1.27 20.62
C PRO A 9 -8.63 -0.11 19.67
N SER A 10 -9.90 0.30 19.63
CA SER A 10 -10.36 1.31 18.71
C SER A 10 -9.72 2.59 19.22
N ILE A 11 -9.19 3.40 18.31
CA ILE A 11 -8.78 4.77 18.63
C ILE A 11 -9.98 5.64 19.07
N GLN A 12 -11.15 5.03 19.29
CA GLN A 12 -12.45 5.59 19.65
C GLN A 12 -12.95 6.63 18.63
N VAL A 13 -12.46 6.51 17.40
CA VAL A 13 -12.90 7.26 16.24
C VAL A 13 -13.62 6.29 15.32
N ALA A 14 -14.78 6.68 14.81
CA ALA A 14 -15.49 5.84 13.86
C ALA A 14 -14.66 5.69 12.57
N GLN A 15 -14.66 4.51 11.95
CA GLN A 15 -13.93 4.29 10.70
C GLN A 15 -14.41 5.23 9.58
N SER A 16 -15.69 5.58 9.58
CA SER A 16 -16.27 6.60 8.68
C SER A 16 -15.67 7.98 8.91
N GLU A 17 -15.43 8.38 10.16
CA GLU A 17 -14.82 9.69 10.47
C GLU A 17 -13.36 9.73 10.02
N ILE A 18 -12.60 8.63 10.21
CA ILE A 18 -11.23 8.53 9.68
C ILE A 18 -11.24 8.66 8.16
N PHE A 19 -12.17 7.98 7.50
CA PHE A 19 -12.34 8.06 6.06
C PHE A 19 -12.67 9.49 5.61
N ASP A 20 -13.62 10.15 6.25
CA ASP A 20 -14.04 11.53 5.94
C ASP A 20 -12.90 12.55 6.16
N ILE A 21 -12.10 12.37 7.22
CA ILE A 21 -10.92 13.19 7.46
C ILE A 21 -9.89 12.99 6.34
N ILE A 22 -9.55 11.75 6.01
CA ILE A 22 -8.56 11.47 4.94
C ILE A 22 -9.06 12.03 3.62
N GLN A 23 -10.32 11.75 3.25
CA GLN A 23 -10.99 12.25 2.05
C GLN A 23 -10.93 13.78 1.94
N SER A 24 -11.35 14.48 3.00
CA SER A 24 -11.39 15.95 3.02
C SER A 24 -10.01 16.60 3.03
N LYS A 25 -8.96 15.87 3.46
CA LYS A 25 -7.59 16.40 3.57
C LYS A 25 -6.63 15.93 2.49
N ARG A 26 -7.07 15.12 1.51
CA ARG A 26 -6.20 14.59 0.43
C ARG A 26 -5.37 15.64 -0.27
N TYR A 27 -5.98 16.76 -0.65
CA TYR A 27 -5.26 17.84 -1.31
C TYR A 27 -4.10 18.35 -0.45
N HIS A 28 -4.35 18.52 0.86
CA HIS A 28 -3.34 18.99 1.79
C HIS A 28 -2.23 17.95 2.03
N LEU A 29 -2.59 16.67 2.10
CA LEU A 29 -1.62 15.57 2.19
C LEU A 29 -0.68 15.57 0.99
N LEU A 30 -1.23 15.59 -0.24
CA LEU A 30 -0.44 15.61 -1.47
C LEU A 30 0.43 16.87 -1.58
N LYS A 31 -0.11 18.03 -1.18
CA LYS A 31 0.65 19.29 -1.13
C LYS A 31 1.81 19.20 -0.12
N TYR A 32 1.56 18.65 1.06
CA TYR A 32 2.58 18.48 2.09
C TYR A 32 3.70 17.54 1.63
N MET A 33 3.33 16.39 1.07
CA MET A 33 4.28 15.39 0.57
C MET A 33 5.15 15.94 -0.55
N LYS A 34 4.57 16.76 -1.44
CA LYS A 34 5.34 17.45 -2.49
C LYS A 34 6.36 18.44 -1.91
N ALA A 35 6.03 19.11 -0.81
CA ALA A 35 6.91 20.06 -0.15
C ALA A 35 7.97 19.39 0.75
N ASN A 36 7.69 18.18 1.25
CA ASN A 36 8.52 17.47 2.23
C ASN A 36 8.82 16.03 1.75
N PRO A 37 9.70 15.85 0.75
CA PRO A 37 9.93 14.55 0.11
C PRO A 37 10.49 13.49 1.07
N SER A 38 11.40 13.84 1.98
CA SER A 38 11.96 12.87 2.95
C SER A 38 10.92 12.31 3.92
N GLU A 39 9.96 13.14 4.34
CA GLU A 39 8.83 12.72 5.16
C GLU A 39 7.82 11.90 4.36
N ALA A 40 7.61 12.25 3.09
CA ALA A 40 6.81 11.43 2.18
C ALA A 40 7.43 10.03 2.01
N ASP A 41 8.73 9.95 1.77
CA ASP A 41 9.47 8.68 1.66
C ASP A 41 9.31 7.85 2.94
N SER A 42 9.47 8.49 4.10
CA SER A 42 9.29 7.84 5.41
C SER A 42 7.86 7.32 5.61
N ALA A 43 6.86 8.08 5.19
CA ALA A 43 5.46 7.70 5.28
C ALA A 43 5.13 6.52 4.35
N MET A 44 5.65 6.52 3.11
CA MET A 44 5.44 5.43 2.16
C MET A 44 6.07 4.12 2.63
N GLU A 45 7.29 4.16 3.16
CA GLU A 45 7.90 2.97 3.74
C GLU A 45 7.16 2.47 4.98
N ALA A 46 6.55 3.37 5.77
CA ALA A 46 5.69 2.96 6.88
C ALA A 46 4.44 2.21 6.40
N VAL A 47 3.82 2.67 5.30
CA VAL A 47 2.69 1.95 4.67
C VAL A 47 3.12 0.56 4.22
N VAL A 48 4.26 0.45 3.52
CA VAL A 48 4.79 -0.85 3.08
C VAL A 48 5.05 -1.78 4.27
N ARG A 49 5.71 -1.29 5.34
CA ARG A 49 6.00 -2.11 6.52
C ARG A 49 4.75 -2.65 7.20
N ILE A 50 3.77 -1.77 7.42
CA ILE A 50 2.51 -2.12 8.06
C ILE A 50 1.75 -3.11 7.19
N ALA A 51 1.60 -2.83 5.89
CA ALA A 51 0.83 -3.67 4.99
C ALA A 51 1.49 -5.03 4.66
N THR A 52 2.81 -5.16 4.86
CA THR A 52 3.56 -6.40 4.64
C THR A 52 3.90 -7.15 5.94
N GLY A 53 3.55 -6.61 7.11
CA GLY A 53 3.86 -7.20 8.41
C GLY A 53 5.37 -7.28 8.72
N THR A 54 6.20 -6.46 8.07
CA THR A 54 7.67 -6.49 8.25
C THR A 54 8.17 -5.55 9.35
N GLY A 55 7.30 -4.71 9.90
CA GLY A 55 7.67 -3.74 10.93
C GLY A 55 6.53 -2.86 11.42
N THR A 56 6.84 -2.06 12.42
CA THR A 56 5.98 -0.98 12.91
C THR A 56 6.15 0.29 12.07
N ARG A 57 5.39 1.33 12.42
CA ARG A 57 5.56 2.67 11.82
C ARG A 57 7.00 3.18 11.95
N THR A 58 7.73 2.85 13.00
CA THR A 58 9.03 3.47 13.33
C THR A 58 10.23 2.52 13.29
N ALA A 59 10.01 1.20 13.21
CA ALA A 59 11.10 0.22 13.24
C ALA A 59 10.72 -1.09 12.55
N PHE A 60 11.69 -1.77 11.94
CA PHE A 60 11.55 -3.17 11.52
C PHE A 60 11.44 -4.11 12.73
N LEU A 61 10.85 -5.29 12.53
CA LEU A 61 10.79 -6.33 13.58
C LEU A 61 12.19 -6.85 13.97
N ASP A 62 13.15 -6.80 13.04
CA ASP A 62 14.51 -7.31 13.22
C ASP A 62 15.51 -6.29 13.79
N GLY A 63 15.07 -5.04 14.03
CA GLY A 63 15.92 -3.96 14.54
C GLY A 63 16.93 -3.41 13.53
N SER A 64 16.85 -3.78 12.26
CA SER A 64 17.72 -3.27 11.19
C SER A 64 17.48 -1.78 10.91
N ALA A 65 18.50 -1.12 10.35
CA ALA A 65 18.40 0.29 9.96
C ALA A 65 17.39 0.47 8.81
N LEU A 66 16.54 1.50 8.93
CA LEU A 66 15.54 1.83 7.92
C LEU A 66 16.22 2.26 6.60
N LYS A 67 16.29 1.37 5.61
CA LYS A 67 16.60 1.77 4.23
C LYS A 67 15.36 2.44 3.65
N ILE A 68 15.33 3.77 3.70
CA ILE A 68 14.25 4.56 3.15
C ILE A 68 14.55 4.80 1.66
N ARG A 69 13.76 4.20 0.77
CA ARG A 69 13.87 4.47 -0.68
C ARG A 69 13.29 5.84 -0.97
N HIS A 70 13.68 6.42 -2.10
CA HIS A 70 13.01 7.63 -2.57
C HIS A 70 11.69 7.26 -3.26
N TRP A 71 10.62 7.99 -2.95
CA TRP A 71 9.29 7.82 -3.51
C TRP A 71 8.89 9.06 -4.31
N SER A 72 8.28 8.81 -5.46
CA SER A 72 7.81 9.89 -6.32
C SER A 72 6.46 9.55 -6.93
N SER A 73 5.65 10.58 -7.17
CA SER A 73 4.41 10.41 -7.91
C SER A 73 4.74 10.11 -9.37
N ILE A 74 4.02 9.16 -9.98
CA ILE A 74 4.11 8.89 -11.41
C ILE A 74 3.86 10.19 -12.19
N GLN A 75 4.76 10.55 -13.10
CA GLN A 75 4.81 11.86 -13.77
C GLN A 75 3.80 12.01 -14.94
N HIS A 76 2.72 11.22 -14.93
CA HIS A 76 1.58 11.41 -15.83
C HIS A 76 0.50 12.25 -15.13
N PRO A 77 -0.13 13.24 -15.81
CA PRO A 77 -1.15 14.11 -15.19
C PRO A 77 -2.31 13.36 -14.50
N THR A 78 -2.72 12.21 -15.06
CA THR A 78 -3.80 11.38 -14.50
C THR A 78 -3.35 10.44 -13.37
N CYS A 79 -2.07 10.45 -13.00
CA CYS A 79 -1.51 9.61 -11.94
C CYS A 79 -1.03 10.41 -10.73
N TYR A 80 -1.40 11.69 -10.63
CA TYR A 80 -0.98 12.54 -9.53
C TYR A 80 -1.39 11.95 -8.17
N GLY A 81 -0.43 11.66 -7.30
CA GLY A 81 -0.68 11.04 -6.00
C GLY A 81 -0.62 9.51 -5.98
N ARG A 82 -0.25 8.88 -7.12
CA ARG A 82 0.18 7.48 -7.20
C ARG A 82 1.69 7.44 -7.04
N PHE A 83 2.16 7.03 -5.87
CA PHE A 83 3.58 7.01 -5.53
C PHE A 83 4.18 5.63 -5.74
N VAL A 84 5.38 5.62 -6.29
CA VAL A 84 6.18 4.43 -6.53
C VAL A 84 7.62 4.67 -6.06
N PRO A 85 8.33 3.64 -5.56
CA PRO A 85 9.71 3.79 -5.15
C PRO A 85 10.64 3.92 -6.37
N ASP A 86 11.82 4.48 -6.15
CA ASP A 86 12.88 4.62 -7.15
C ASP A 86 13.41 3.29 -7.72
N THR A 87 13.08 2.17 -7.09
CA THR A 87 13.37 0.82 -7.56
C THR A 87 12.44 0.34 -8.68
N GLU A 88 11.34 1.05 -8.96
CA GLU A 88 10.42 0.72 -10.06
C GLU A 88 10.94 1.17 -11.44
N ASP A 89 10.38 0.57 -12.50
CA ASP A 89 10.70 0.85 -13.90
C ASP A 89 10.60 2.36 -14.21
N GLU A 90 11.63 2.91 -14.87
CA GLU A 90 11.72 4.33 -15.20
C GLU A 90 10.56 4.81 -16.09
N ASN A 91 10.15 3.99 -17.08
CA ASN A 91 9.03 4.32 -17.97
C ASN A 91 7.67 4.29 -17.25
N LEU A 92 7.61 3.59 -16.11
CA LEU A 92 6.45 3.60 -15.22
C LEU A 92 6.44 4.88 -14.39
N ARG A 93 7.59 5.25 -13.83
CA ARG A 93 7.78 6.47 -13.02
C ARG A 93 7.55 7.75 -13.81
N ASP A 94 8.08 7.85 -15.01
CA ASP A 94 7.88 9.03 -15.88
C ASP A 94 6.46 9.09 -16.49
N GLY A 95 5.70 7.98 -16.41
CA GLY A 95 4.34 7.89 -16.93
C GLY A 95 4.24 7.76 -18.45
N THR A 96 5.36 7.66 -19.16
CA THR A 96 5.41 7.53 -20.63
C THR A 96 4.80 6.23 -21.12
N TYR A 97 4.73 5.20 -20.27
CA TYR A 97 4.05 3.95 -20.59
C TYR A 97 2.57 4.12 -20.98
N ARG A 98 1.93 5.23 -20.57
CA ARG A 98 0.55 5.58 -20.93
C ARG A 98 0.42 6.27 -22.27
N ILE A 99 1.51 6.72 -22.88
CA ILE A 99 1.50 7.42 -24.17
C ILE A 99 1.47 6.36 -25.29
N PRO A 100 0.43 6.34 -26.16
CA PRO A 100 0.37 5.39 -27.27
C PRO A 100 1.57 5.55 -28.21
N LYS A 101 2.17 4.41 -28.61
CA LYS A 101 3.26 4.41 -29.59
C LYS A 101 2.71 4.58 -31.00
N LYS A 102 3.47 5.21 -31.89
CA LYS A 102 3.08 5.38 -33.30
C LYS A 102 2.84 4.01 -33.95
N GLY A 103 1.66 3.81 -34.52
CA GLY A 103 1.26 2.56 -35.17
C GLY A 103 0.70 1.47 -34.23
N GLN A 104 0.61 1.74 -32.92
CA GLN A 104 -0.03 0.84 -31.96
C GLN A 104 -1.55 0.93 -32.08
N THR A 105 -2.25 -0.19 -32.08
CA THR A 105 -3.72 -0.19 -32.02
C THR A 105 -4.21 0.16 -30.62
N TYR A 106 -5.45 0.64 -30.51
CA TYR A 106 -6.07 0.91 -29.21
C TYR A 106 -6.06 -0.33 -28.30
N GLU A 107 -6.36 -1.51 -28.84
CA GLU A 107 -6.35 -2.77 -28.09
C GLU A 107 -4.96 -3.11 -27.54
N GLN A 108 -3.92 -3.00 -28.38
CA GLN A 108 -2.53 -3.24 -27.96
C GLN A 108 -2.08 -2.24 -26.89
N TRP A 109 -2.49 -0.97 -27.02
CA TRP A 109 -2.20 0.06 -26.04
C TRP A 109 -2.91 -0.21 -24.71
N MET A 110 -4.20 -0.52 -24.77
CA MET A 110 -5.01 -0.78 -23.59
C MET A 110 -4.49 -2.00 -22.84
N LEU A 111 -4.22 -3.11 -23.55
CA LEU A 111 -3.61 -4.30 -22.98
C LEU A 111 -2.28 -3.97 -22.29
N TYR A 112 -1.39 -3.22 -22.96
CA TYR A 112 -0.09 -2.86 -22.39
C TYR A 112 -0.22 -2.02 -21.11
N VAL A 113 -1.08 -1.00 -21.12
CA VAL A 113 -1.26 -0.08 -19.97
C VAL A 113 -1.93 -0.76 -18.77
N THR A 114 -2.79 -1.75 -18.98
CA THR A 114 -3.47 -2.48 -17.89
C THR A 114 -2.71 -3.71 -17.40
N THR A 115 -1.80 -4.27 -18.20
CA THR A 115 -0.98 -5.44 -17.82
C THR A 115 0.40 -5.08 -17.29
N LYS A 116 0.88 -3.85 -17.53
CA LYS A 116 2.14 -3.34 -16.96
C LYS A 116 2.07 -3.45 -15.45
N ALA A 117 2.88 -4.34 -14.89
CA ALA A 117 2.90 -4.57 -13.47
C ALA A 117 3.62 -3.45 -12.74
N VAL A 118 2.93 -2.80 -11.81
CA VAL A 118 3.59 -1.98 -10.80
C VAL A 118 4.00 -2.93 -9.68
N GLY A 119 5.29 -2.98 -9.38
CA GLY A 119 5.81 -3.83 -8.32
C GLY A 119 5.27 -3.38 -6.97
N ILE A 120 5.42 -2.10 -6.65
CA ILE A 120 4.94 -1.49 -5.41
C ILE A 120 4.35 -0.10 -5.70
N GLU A 121 3.09 0.12 -5.35
CA GLU A 121 2.40 1.42 -5.48
C GLU A 121 1.68 1.78 -4.20
N VAL A 122 1.76 3.05 -3.80
CA VAL A 122 0.85 3.64 -2.81
C VAL A 122 0.06 4.74 -3.47
N ASN A 123 -1.24 4.54 -3.61
CA ASN A 123 -2.17 5.52 -4.16
C ASN A 123 -2.83 6.31 -3.03
N VAL A 124 -2.32 7.51 -2.76
CA VAL A 124 -2.83 8.40 -1.70
C VAL A 124 -4.22 8.94 -2.06
N GLN A 125 -4.56 9.02 -3.36
CA GLN A 125 -5.88 9.48 -3.78
C GLN A 125 -6.96 8.45 -3.48
N LEU A 126 -6.66 7.16 -3.58
CA LEU A 126 -7.62 6.09 -3.33
C LEU A 126 -7.44 5.45 -1.94
N SER A 127 -6.38 5.82 -1.22
CA SER A 127 -5.95 5.16 0.00
C SER A 127 -5.68 3.65 -0.22
N GLU A 128 -5.02 3.32 -1.32
CA GLU A 128 -4.76 1.95 -1.74
C GLU A 128 -3.26 1.66 -1.73
N PHE A 129 -2.91 0.44 -1.32
CA PHE A 129 -1.57 -0.11 -1.46
C PHE A 129 -1.63 -1.31 -2.40
N THR A 130 -0.74 -1.33 -3.40
CA THR A 130 -0.65 -2.39 -4.40
C THR A 130 0.73 -3.02 -4.35
N LEU A 131 0.78 -4.34 -4.32
CA LEU A 131 2.00 -5.15 -4.41
C LEU A 131 1.84 -6.16 -5.55
N GLN A 132 2.73 -6.12 -6.54
CA GLN A 132 2.72 -6.99 -7.72
C GLN A 132 1.36 -7.01 -8.44
N ASN A 133 0.76 -5.83 -8.69
CA ASN A 133 -0.60 -5.65 -9.22
C ASN A 133 -1.76 -6.12 -8.32
N HIS A 134 -1.51 -6.63 -7.13
CA HIS A 134 -2.56 -7.01 -6.21
C HIS A 134 -2.79 -5.92 -5.18
N LYS A 135 -4.05 -5.48 -5.05
CA LYS A 135 -4.45 -4.62 -3.94
C LYS A 135 -4.27 -5.39 -2.64
N MET A 136 -3.52 -4.81 -1.73
CA MET A 136 -3.22 -5.39 -0.44
C MET A 136 -4.16 -4.81 0.62
N MET A 137 -4.66 -5.67 1.49
CA MET A 137 -5.43 -5.28 2.66
C MET A 137 -4.97 -6.07 3.89
N LEU A 138 -4.98 -5.42 5.04
CA LEU A 138 -4.87 -6.14 6.31
C LEU A 138 -6.17 -6.87 6.58
N LEU A 139 -6.07 -8.14 6.98
CA LEU A 139 -7.22 -8.92 7.42
C LEU A 139 -7.54 -8.62 8.88
N ASP A 140 -8.79 -8.86 9.26
CA ASP A 140 -9.19 -8.78 10.66
C ASP A 140 -8.38 -9.79 11.50
N PRO A 141 -7.76 -9.38 12.62
CA PRO A 141 -6.93 -10.26 13.45
C PRO A 141 -7.67 -11.50 13.99
N SER A 142 -9.01 -11.49 14.03
CA SER A 142 -9.82 -12.66 14.38
C SER A 142 -9.63 -13.83 13.44
N ILE A 143 -9.18 -13.62 12.19
CA ILE A 143 -8.91 -14.72 11.25
C ILE A 143 -7.84 -15.69 11.80
N LEU A 144 -6.88 -15.17 12.56
CA LEU A 144 -5.86 -15.95 13.27
C LEU A 144 -6.40 -16.79 14.44
N LYS A 145 -7.70 -16.71 14.74
CA LYS A 145 -8.40 -17.53 15.73
C LYS A 145 -9.22 -18.64 15.07
N ASN A 146 -9.36 -18.63 13.75
CA ASN A 146 -10.05 -19.70 13.02
C ASN A 146 -9.26 -21.02 13.17
N THR A 147 -9.98 -22.13 13.35
CA THR A 147 -9.41 -23.48 13.46
C THR A 147 -8.52 -23.83 12.27
N ASP A 148 -8.86 -23.37 11.07
CA ASP A 148 -8.13 -23.67 9.85
C ASP A 148 -6.78 -22.94 9.81
N PHE A 149 -6.68 -21.79 10.49
CA PHE A 149 -5.43 -21.04 10.66
C PHE A 149 -4.60 -21.49 11.86
N ALA A 150 -5.14 -22.34 12.75
CA ALA A 150 -4.49 -22.71 14.00
C ALA A 150 -3.16 -23.45 13.78
N HIS A 151 -3.09 -24.30 12.75
CA HIS A 151 -1.87 -25.02 12.41
C HIS A 151 -0.79 -24.06 11.92
N ILE A 152 -1.10 -23.26 10.89
CA ILE A 152 -0.20 -22.27 10.29
C ILE A 152 0.27 -21.25 11.35
N LYS A 153 -0.62 -20.82 12.24
CA LYS A 153 -0.25 -19.91 13.32
C LYS A 153 0.80 -20.50 14.25
N ARG A 154 0.64 -21.77 14.61
CA ARG A 154 1.53 -22.46 15.54
C ARG A 154 2.90 -22.77 14.92
N THR A 155 2.95 -23.08 13.62
CA THR A 155 4.18 -23.53 12.96
C THR A 155 4.93 -22.39 12.29
N GLU A 156 4.24 -21.54 11.53
CA GLU A 156 4.88 -20.56 10.64
C GLU A 156 4.79 -19.12 11.18
N LEU A 157 3.62 -18.71 11.70
CA LEU A 157 3.39 -17.29 12.04
C LEU A 157 3.86 -16.89 13.44
N LYS A 158 4.10 -17.84 14.35
CA LYS A 158 4.62 -17.60 15.70
C LYS A 158 3.85 -16.48 16.44
N ASP A 159 4.53 -15.36 16.74
CA ASP A 159 4.03 -14.23 17.54
C ASP A 159 3.38 -13.11 16.70
N VAL A 160 3.17 -13.35 15.40
CA VAL A 160 2.56 -12.36 14.49
C VAL A 160 1.12 -12.03 14.93
N THR A 161 0.80 -10.73 14.94
CA THR A 161 -0.48 -10.20 15.42
C THR A 161 -1.50 -9.92 14.31
N ASP A 162 -1.05 -9.89 13.07
CA ASP A 162 -1.79 -9.44 11.90
C ASP A 162 -1.36 -10.20 10.64
N VAL A 163 -2.26 -10.33 9.67
CA VAL A 163 -1.95 -10.98 8.39
C VAL A 163 -2.53 -10.15 7.26
N ALA A 164 -1.75 -9.99 6.19
CA ALA A 164 -2.17 -9.29 4.99
C ALA A 164 -2.71 -10.27 3.94
N CYS A 165 -3.57 -9.77 3.07
CA CYS A 165 -4.11 -10.51 1.93
C CYS A 165 -3.99 -9.66 0.67
N ALA A 166 -3.57 -10.30 -0.42
CA ALA A 166 -3.74 -9.81 -1.77
C ALA A 166 -5.16 -10.19 -2.22
N GLU A 167 -5.94 -9.21 -2.71
CA GLU A 167 -7.32 -9.38 -3.19
C GLU A 167 -7.55 -10.73 -3.92
N VAL A 168 -8.58 -11.46 -3.49
CA VAL A 168 -9.15 -12.58 -4.28
C VAL A 168 -10.29 -11.97 -5.09
N MET A 169 -10.09 -11.83 -6.39
CA MET A 169 -11.16 -11.45 -7.31
C MET A 169 -12.26 -12.53 -7.24
N HIS A 170 -13.45 -12.14 -6.77
CA HIS A 170 -14.64 -12.98 -6.75
C HIS A 170 -15.35 -13.00 -8.11
#